data_AF-A0A392QW46-F1
#
_entry.id   AF-A0A392QW46-F1
#
_cell.length_a   1.000
_cell.length_b   1.000
_cell.length_c   1.000
_cell.angle_alpha   90.00
_cell.angle_beta   90.00
_cell.angle_gamma   90.00
#
_symmetry.space_group_name_H-M   'P 1'
#
loop_
_entity.id
_entity.type
_entity.pdbx_description
1 polymer ?
#
loop_
_entity_poly.entity_id
_entity_poly.type
_entity_poly.pdbx_seq_one_letter_code
_entity_poly.pdbx_strand_id
1 'polypeptide(L)'
;MMKLAERMVISFCGGVSASTAHTWTTLSGTGADDVRVMTRKSVDDPGRPPGIVLSAATSFWLPVPPKQVFDFLRDENSRNEVMCFSFMMH
;
A
#
# COMPACT_ATOMS: atom_id res chain seq x y z
N MET A 1 16.84 -1.54 -17.89
CA MET A 1 16.41 -1.43 -16.48
C MET A 1 14.97 -1.93 -16.28
N MET A 2 14.67 -3.21 -16.53
CA MET A 2 13.29 -3.75 -16.39
C MET A 2 13.16 -4.69 -15.18
N LYS A 3 14.19 -5.49 -14.90
CA LYS A 3 14.21 -6.48 -13.82
C LYS A 3 14.01 -5.91 -12.40
N LEU A 4 14.37 -4.64 -12.16
CA LEU A 4 14.15 -4.00 -10.86
C LEU A 4 12.69 -3.54 -10.73
N ALA A 5 12.18 -2.83 -11.73
CA ALA A 5 10.80 -2.34 -11.75
C ALA A 5 9.81 -3.51 -11.64
N GLU A 6 10.04 -4.59 -12.38
CA GLU A 6 9.24 -5.82 -12.31
C GLU A 6 9.23 -6.41 -10.89
N ARG A 7 10.41 -6.54 -10.26
CA ARG A 7 10.51 -7.03 -8.87
C ARG A 7 9.81 -6.11 -7.87
N MET A 8 9.89 -4.79 -8.06
CA MET A 8 9.19 -3.82 -7.20
C MET A 8 7.66 -3.98 -7.32
N VAL A 9 7.15 -4.11 -8.55
CA VAL A 9 5.71 -4.31 -8.78
C VAL A 9 5.24 -5.64 -8.17
N ILE A 10 5.98 -6.74 -8.38
CA ILE A 10 5.63 -8.04 -7.79
C ILE A 10 5.62 -7.96 -6.27
N SER A 11 6.63 -7.34 -5.65
CA SER A 11 6.70 -7.20 -4.19
C SER A 11 5.56 -6.36 -3.62
N PHE A 12 5.20 -5.26 -4.31
CA PHE A 12 4.07 -4.42 -3.94
C PHE A 12 2.75 -5.17 -4.02
N CYS A 13 2.47 -5.82 -5.16
CA CYS A 13 1.26 -6.61 -5.36
C CYS A 13 1.15 -7.75 -4.34
N GLY A 14 2.26 -8.42 -4.01
CA GLY A 14 2.28 -9.45 -2.95
C GLY A 14 1.97 -8.90 -1.56
N GLY A 15 2.37 -7.66 -1.26
CA GLY A 15 2.08 -7.00 0.02
C GLY A 15 0.63 -6.52 0.14
N VAL A 16 0.07 -5.97 -0.93
CA VAL A 16 -1.28 -5.34 -0.94
C VAL A 16 -2.39 -6.35 -1.24
N SER A 17 -2.10 -7.43 -1.97
CA SER A 17 -3.10 -8.44 -2.30
C SER A 17 -3.52 -9.26 -1.08
N ALA A 18 -4.84 -9.43 -0.90
CA ALA A 18 -5.41 -10.31 0.11
C ALA A 18 -5.43 -11.75 -0.43
N SER A 19 -4.29 -12.43 -0.36
CA SER A 19 -4.19 -13.87 -0.62
C SER A 19 -4.31 -14.67 0.69
N THR A 20 -4.61 -15.97 0.61
CA THR A 20 -4.72 -16.87 1.77
C THR A 20 -3.45 -16.96 2.62
N ALA A 21 -2.29 -16.59 2.06
CA ALA A 21 -1.01 -16.47 2.79
C ALA A 21 -0.75 -15.07 3.38
N HIS A 22 -1.57 -14.07 3.03
CA HIS A 22 -1.37 -12.65 3.30
C HIS A 22 -2.65 -12.02 3.86
N THR A 23 -3.12 -12.53 5.00
CA THR A 23 -4.37 -12.10 5.64
C THR A 23 -4.23 -10.69 6.22
N TRP A 24 -4.96 -9.74 5.65
CA TRP A 24 -5.16 -8.41 6.22
C TRP A 24 -6.15 -8.48 7.38
N THR A 25 -5.79 -7.91 8.52
CA THR A 25 -6.66 -7.78 9.70
C THR A 25 -7.18 -6.35 9.78
N THR A 26 -8.50 -6.17 9.78
CA THR A 26 -9.10 -4.85 10.02
C THR A 26 -8.86 -4.44 11.47
N LEU A 27 -8.35 -3.24 11.70
CA LEU A 27 -8.27 -2.67 13.04
C LEU A 27 -9.65 -2.15 13.42
N SER A 28 -10.25 -2.70 14.47
CA SER A 28 -11.53 -2.23 14.98
C SER A 28 -11.31 -1.22 16.12
N GLY A 29 -11.83 -0.01 15.97
CA GLY A 29 -11.72 1.08 16.94
C GLY A 29 -12.37 2.36 16.42
N THR A 30 -12.73 3.31 17.29
CA THR A 30 -13.31 4.60 16.88
C THR A 30 -12.38 5.31 15.88
N GLY A 31 -12.82 5.43 14.63
CA GLY A 31 -12.07 6.04 13.53
C GLY A 31 -11.16 5.09 12.72
N ALA A 32 -11.11 3.79 13.04
CA ALA A 32 -10.18 2.84 12.43
C ALA A 32 -10.82 1.80 11.49
N ASP A 33 -12.15 1.85 11.29
CA ASP A 33 -12.89 0.79 10.56
C ASP A 33 -12.43 0.56 9.10
N ASP A 34 -11.74 1.52 8.49
CA ASP A 34 -11.17 1.40 7.14
C ASP A 34 -9.66 1.07 7.13
N VAL A 35 -9.04 1.01 8.30
CA VAL A 35 -7.62 0.68 8.43
C VAL A 35 -7.43 -0.83 8.52
N ARG A 36 -6.69 -1.37 7.55
CA ARG A 36 -6.27 -2.77 7.49
C ARG A 36 -4.78 -2.87 7.78
N VAL A 37 -4.39 -3.85 8.59
CA VAL A 37 -2.99 -4.12 8.94
C VAL A 37 -2.60 -5.56 8.62
N MET A 38 -1.38 -5.74 8.15
CA MET A 38 -0.81 -7.04 7.83
C MET A 38 0.60 -7.13 8.41
N THR A 39 0.89 -8.25 9.09
CA THR A 39 2.22 -8.57 9.59
C THR A 39 2.73 -9.81 8.90
N ARG A 40 3.88 -9.74 8.22
CA ARG A 40 4.55 -10.93 7.66
C ARG A 40 5.94 -11.09 8.22
N LYS A 41 6.34 -12.33 8.43
CA LYS A 41 7.72 -12.70 8.77
C LYS A 41 8.46 -12.97 7.44
N SER A 42 9.34 -12.07 7.06
CA SER A 42 10.22 -12.22 5.90
C SER A 42 11.40 -13.10 6.31
N VAL A 43 11.28 -14.43 6.23
CA VAL A 43 12.39 -15.36 6.49
C VAL A 43 12.93 -15.98 5.19
N ASP A 44 12.07 -16.15 4.19
CA ASP A 44 12.37 -16.89 2.95
C ASP A 44 12.17 -16.07 1.67
N ASP A 45 12.20 -14.72 1.74
CA ASP A 45 11.99 -13.84 0.57
C ASP A 45 13.35 -13.44 -0.05
N PRO A 46 13.77 -14.06 -1.18
CA PRO A 46 15.07 -13.78 -1.78
C PRO A 46 15.13 -12.33 -2.28
N GLY A 47 16.00 -11.53 -1.65
CA GLY A 47 16.18 -10.11 -1.96
C GLY A 47 15.62 -9.15 -0.91
N ARG A 48 14.98 -9.66 0.15
CA ARG A 48 14.54 -8.86 1.31
C ARG A 48 15.29 -9.28 2.57
N PRO A 49 15.77 -8.33 3.40
CA PRO A 49 16.44 -8.69 4.64
C PRO A 49 15.50 -9.48 5.57
N PRO A 50 16.02 -10.47 6.32
CA PRO A 50 15.23 -11.25 7.25
C PRO A 50 14.66 -10.34 8.35
N GLY A 51 13.36 -10.45 8.63
CA GLY A 51 12.70 -9.60 9.63
C GLY A 51 11.18 -9.62 9.61
N ILE A 52 10.58 -8.80 10.48
CA ILE A 52 9.13 -8.58 10.52
C ILE A 52 8.79 -7.36 9.67
N VAL A 53 7.80 -7.49 8.81
CA VAL A 53 7.27 -6.40 8.01
C VAL A 53 5.84 -6.13 8.46
N LEU A 54 5.62 -4.91 8.95
CA LEU A 54 4.29 -4.36 9.21
C LEU A 54 3.83 -3.55 8.00
N SER A 55 2.60 -3.76 7.55
CA SER A 55 1.97 -3.01 6.46
C SER A 55 0.60 -2.53 6.91
N ALA A 56 0.30 -1.26 6.65
CA ALA A 56 -0.99 -0.63 6.94
C ALA A 56 -1.56 -0.06 5.64
N ALA A 57 -2.85 -0.23 5.42
CA ALA A 57 -3.57 0.27 4.26
C ALA A 57 -4.93 0.82 4.70
N THR A 58 -5.35 1.92 4.09
CA THR A 58 -6.70 2.49 4.22
C THR A 58 -7.32 2.60 2.83
N SER A 59 -8.65 2.55 2.72
CA SER A 59 -9.35 2.46 1.43
C SER A 59 -10.61 3.31 1.36
N PHE A 60 -10.47 4.52 0.84
CA PHE A 60 -11.60 5.41 0.62
C PHE A 60 -12.10 5.39 -0.82
N TRP A 61 -13.34 5.80 -1.02
CA TRP A 61 -13.97 5.92 -2.34
C TRP A 61 -13.76 7.31 -2.92
N LEU A 62 -13.40 7.37 -4.20
CA LEU A 62 -13.22 8.61 -4.95
C LEU A 62 -14.15 8.67 -6.16
N PRO A 63 -14.86 9.79 -6.40
CA PRO A 63 -15.71 9.97 -7.57
C PRO A 63 -14.90 10.39 -8.82
N VAL A 64 -13.71 9.82 -9.01
CA VAL A 64 -12.83 10.11 -10.14
C VAL A 64 -12.31 8.82 -10.79
N PRO A 65 -12.08 8.81 -12.11
CA PRO A 65 -11.54 7.63 -12.80
C PRO A 65 -10.16 7.22 -12.28
N PRO A 66 -9.87 5.90 -12.12
CA PRO A 66 -8.59 5.42 -11.59
C PRO A 66 -7.36 5.93 -12.35
N LYS A 67 -7.48 6.12 -13.67
CA LYS A 67 -6.39 6.65 -14.50
C LYS A 67 -5.97 8.07 -14.06
N GLN A 68 -6.94 8.93 -13.76
CA GLN A 68 -6.64 10.30 -13.33
C GLN A 68 -5.95 10.31 -11.95
N VAL A 69 -6.40 9.45 -11.03
CA VAL A 69 -5.74 9.29 -9.72
C VAL A 69 -4.31 8.79 -9.89
N PHE A 70 -4.10 7.78 -10.74
CA PHE A 70 -2.76 7.25 -11.01
C PHE A 70 -1.82 8.30 -11.63
N ASP A 71 -2.31 9.06 -12.62
CA ASP A 71 -1.54 10.13 -13.25
C ASP A 71 -1.21 11.24 -12.23
N PHE A 72 -2.16 11.61 -11.36
CA PHE A 72 -1.95 12.55 -10.27
C PHE A 72 -0.90 12.07 -9.26
N LEU A 73 -0.94 10.81 -8.84
CA LEU A 73 0.05 10.23 -7.90
C LEU A 73 1.46 10.11 -8.49
N ARG A 74 1.56 10.02 -9.82
CA ARG A 74 2.83 9.88 -10.54
C ARG A 74 3.49 11.23 -10.85
N ASP A 75 2.72 12.30 -10.93
CA ASP A 75 3.26 13.65 -11.16
C ASP A 75 4.16 14.06 -9.99
N GLU A 76 5.33 14.59 -10.29
CA GLU A 76 6.28 15.01 -9.26
C GLU A 76 5.84 16.33 -8.61
N ASN A 77 5.15 17.19 -9.37
CA ASN A 77 4.72 18.50 -8.90
C ASN A 77 3.55 18.40 -7.91
N SER A 78 2.74 17.35 -8.01
CA SER A 78 1.62 17.07 -7.11
C SER A 78 2.05 16.43 -5.80
N ARG A 79 3.33 16.09 -5.58
CA ARG A 79 3.78 15.38 -4.36
C ARG A 79 3.39 16.11 -3.06
N ASN A 80 3.45 17.44 -3.05
CA ASN A 80 3.02 18.23 -1.89
C ASN A 80 1.51 18.14 -1.67
N GLU A 81 0.74 18.15 -2.76
CA GLU A 81 -0.72 18.02 -2.72
C GLU A 81 -1.13 16.62 -2.25
N VAL A 82 -0.44 15.57 -2.71
CA VAL A 82 -0.65 14.18 -2.27
C VAL A 82 -0.42 14.05 -0.77
N MET A 83 0.62 14.69 -0.23
CA MET A 83 0.91 14.66 1.20
C MET A 83 -0.18 15.36 2.02
N CYS A 84 -0.69 16.48 1.51
CA CYS A 84 -1.81 17.20 2.13
C CYS A 84 -3.12 16.38 2.04
N PHE A 85 -3.37 15.74 0.90
CA PHE A 85 -4.53 14.88 0.68
C PHE A 85 -4.56 13.70 1.65
N SER A 86 -3.41 13.09 1.92
CA SER A 86 -3.30 12.01 2.91
C SER A 86 -3.58 12.47 4.35
N PHE A 87 -3.37 13.75 4.66
CA PHE A 87 -3.63 14.31 6.00
C PHE A 87 -5.11 14.66 6.19
N MET A 88 -5.81 15.06 5.12
CA MET A 88 -7.24 15.40 5.16
C MET A 88 -8.17 14.18 5.21
N MET A 89 -7.64 12.99 4.91
CA MET A 89 -8.38 11.72 4.92
C MET A 89 -8.39 11.01 6.30
N HIS A 90 -7.79 11.63 7.33
CA HIS A 90 -7.72 11.13 8.72
C HIS A 90 -8.44 12.10 9.67
#